data_AF-A0A5J4UI62-F1
#
_entry.id   AF-A0A5J4UI62-F1
#
_cell.length_a   1.000
_cell.length_b   1.000
_cell.length_c   1.000
_cell.angle_alpha   90.00
_cell.angle_beta   90.00
_cell.angle_gamma   90.00
#
_symmetry.space_group_name_H-M   'P 1'
#
loop_
_entity.id
_entity.type
_entity.pdbx_description
1 polymer ?
#
loop_
_entity_poly.entity_id
_entity_poly.type
_entity_poly.pdbx_seq_one_letter_code
_entity_poly.pdbx_strand_id
1 'polypeptide(L)' 'MVVTKRQLQYGRHQFEGLYFSPSEDLFYMSNGIQYKELHVNEKMNGALFVYAPDIRGKGHQIHYIRAKKIMEIE' A
#
# COMPACT_ATOMS: atom_id res chain seq x y z
N MET A 1 16.91 -7.85 -3.20
CA MET A 1 16.00 -6.69 -2.99
C MET A 1 16.24 -6.17 -1.58
N VAL A 2 16.95 -5.06 -1.41
CA VAL A 2 17.17 -4.46 -0.09
C VAL A 2 15.91 -3.66 0.26
N VAL A 3 15.00 -4.24 1.03
CA VAL A 3 13.81 -3.53 1.49
C VAL A 3 14.23 -2.71 2.70
N THR A 4 14.70 -1.49 2.46
CA THR A 4 14.85 -0.49 3.52
C THR A 4 13.46 -0.31 4.15
N LYS A 5 13.34 -0.48 5.47
CA LYS A 5 12.11 -0.22 6.23
C LYS A 5 11.67 1.23 6.04
N ARG A 6 10.98 1.55 4.94
CA ARG A 6 10.30 2.84 4.76
C ARG A 6 8.93 2.70 5.39
N GLN A 7 8.69 3.45 6.46
CA GLN A 7 7.33 3.74 6.90
C GLN A 7 6.65 4.52 5.77
N LEU A 8 5.56 3.98 5.24
CA LEU A 8 4.80 4.65 4.19
C LEU A 8 3.79 5.58 4.86
N GLN A 9 3.80 6.85 4.45
CA GLN A 9 2.82 7.83 4.92
C GLN A 9 1.80 8.10 3.82
N TYR A 10 0.53 7.85 4.11
CA TYR A 10 -0.59 8.16 3.21
C TYR A 10 -1.54 9.15 3.87
N GLY A 11 -1.43 10.41 3.49
CA GLY A 11 -2.07 11.51 4.21
C GLY A 11 -1.58 11.57 5.66
N ARG A 12 -2.50 11.33 6.61
CA ARG A 12 -2.21 11.29 8.06
C ARG A 12 -1.97 9.89 8.61
N HIS A 13 -2.00 8.87 7.77
CA HIS A 13 -1.93 7.46 8.18
C HIS A 13 -0.53 6.92 7.91
N GLN A 14 0.04 6.24 8.89
CA GLN A 14 1.35 5.60 8.80
C GLN A 14 1.18 4.09 8.72
N PHE A 15 1.94 3.46 7.84
CA PHE A 15 1.91 2.03 7.60
C PHE A 15 3.31 1.45 7.79
N GLU A 16 3.38 0.30 8.46
CA GLU A 16 4.58 -0.51 8.52
C GLU A 16 4.37 -1.75 7.65
N GLY A 17 5.40 -2.14 6.89
CA GLY A 17 5.35 -3.32 6.04
C GLY A 17 4.53 -3.18 4.76
N LEU A 18 3.88 -2.03 4.51
CA LEU A 18 3.18 -1.75 3.26
C LEU A 18 4.17 -1.27 2.19
N TYR A 19 4.14 -1.92 1.03
CA TYR A 19 4.95 -1.53 -0.12
C TYR A 19 4.17 -1.71 -1.42
N PHE A 20 4.62 -0.99 -2.43
CA PHE A 20 4.14 -1.10 -3.80
C PHE A 20 5.32 -1.47 -4.69
N SER A 21 5.08 -2.40 -5.60
CA SER A 21 6.04 -2.87 -6.58
C SER A 21 5.75 -2.16 -7.91
N PRO A 22 6.55 -1.15 -8.33
CA PRO A 22 6.30 -0.46 -9.60
C PRO A 22 6.38 -1.39 -10.82
N SER A 23 7.24 -2.42 -10.77
CA SER A 23 7.42 -3.39 -11.86
C SER A 23 6.24 -4.34 -12.03
N GLU A 24 5.51 -4.61 -10.95
CA GLU A 24 4.36 -5.54 -10.96
C GLU A 24 3.01 -4.81 -10.90
N ASP A 25 3.01 -3.51 -10.60
CA ASP A 25 1.82 -2.69 -10.32
C ASP A 25 0.94 -3.24 -9.18
N LEU A 26 1.58 -3.91 -8.20
CA LEU A 26 0.93 -4.59 -7.08
C LEU A 26 1.31 -3.98 -5.73
N PHE A 27 0.35 -4.00 -4.81
CA PHE A 27 0.58 -3.72 -3.40
C PHE A 27 0.78 -5.00 -2.63
N TYR A 28 1.56 -4.90 -1.58
CA TYR A 28 1.84 -5.99 -0.70
C TYR A 28 2.01 -5.54 0.75
N MET A 29 1.80 -6.47 1.67
CA MET A 29 2.02 -6.28 3.09
C MET A 29 3.02 -7.31 3.63
N SER A 30 3.99 -6.84 4.39
CA SER A 30 4.94 -7.67 5.14
C SER A 30 4.59 -7.70 6.61
N ASN A 31 4.65 -8.87 7.22
CA ASN A 31 4.66 -9.02 8.68
C ASN A 31 6.09 -9.20 9.25
N GLY A 32 7.12 -8.96 8.44
CA GLY A 32 8.53 -9.20 8.80
C GLY A 32 9.03 -10.63 8.57
N ILE A 33 8.14 -11.58 8.25
CA ILE A 33 8.49 -12.97 7.94
C ILE A 33 8.09 -13.31 6.51
N GLN A 34 6.86 -12.95 6.15
CA GLN A 34 6.27 -13.23 4.86
C GLN A 34 5.70 -11.95 4.24
N TYR A 35 5.54 -12.04 2.94
CA TYR A 35 4.89 -11.03 2.13
C TYR A 35 3.56 -11.59 1.61
N LYS A 36 2.54 -10.73 1.59
CA LYS A 36 1.24 -11.06 1.03
C LYS A 36 0.82 -9.98 0.05
N GLU A 37 0.48 -10.38 -1.17
CA GLU A 37 -0.16 -9.49 -2.14
C GLU A 37 -1.51 -9.02 -1.60
N LEU A 38 -1.76 -7.71 -1.69
CA LEU A 38 -3.02 -7.12 -1.31
C LEU A 38 -3.99 -7.16 -2.49
N HIS A 39 -5.20 -7.65 -2.22
CA HIS A 39 -6.25 -7.68 -3.22
C HIS A 39 -6.67 -6.27 -3.63
N VAL A 40 -6.66 -6.03 -4.95
CA VAL A 40 -7.16 -4.79 -5.55
C VAL A 40 -8.68 -4.86 -5.61
N ASN A 41 -9.33 -3.91 -4.97
CA ASN A 41 -10.78 -3.76 -4.97
C ASN A 41 -11.18 -2.63 -5.91
N GLU A 42 -12.35 -2.75 -6.51
CA GLU A 42 -12.93 -1.75 -7.39
C GLU A 42 -14.25 -1.21 -6.78
N LYS A 43 -14.41 0.11 -6.77
CA LYS A 43 -15.68 0.75 -6.41
C LYS A 43 -16.62 0.79 -7.62
N MET A 44 -17.92 0.98 -7.39
CA MET A 44 -18.91 1.12 -8.48
C MET A 44 -18.58 2.22 -9.50
N ASN A 45 -17.78 3.22 -9.13
CA ASN A 45 -17.33 4.28 -10.03
C ASN A 45 -15.98 3.98 -10.73
N GLY A 46 -15.52 2.73 -10.71
CA GLY A 46 -14.25 2.29 -11.31
C GLY A 46 -13.00 2.62 -10.51
N ALA A 47 -13.12 3.26 -9.33
CA ALA A 47 -11.95 3.63 -8.55
C ALA A 47 -11.30 2.40 -7.88
N LEU A 48 -10.03 2.16 -8.19
CA LEU A 48 -9.23 1.07 -7.61
C LEU A 48 -8.59 1.46 -6.27
N PHE A 49 -8.61 0.53 -5.32
CA PHE A 49 -7.99 0.69 -4.01
C PHE A 49 -7.56 -0.65 -3.40
N VAL A 50 -6.63 -0.60 -2.46
CA VAL A 50 -6.29 -1.73 -1.58
C VAL A 50 -6.65 -1.40 -0.14
N TYR A 51 -6.85 -2.43 0.68
CA TYR A 51 -7.08 -2.28 2.11
C TYR A 51 -5.83 -2.68 2.89
N ALA A 52 -5.37 -1.80 3.78
CA ALA A 52 -4.17 -2.03 4.59
C ALA A 52 -4.38 -1.53 6.03
N PRO A 53 -3.97 -2.29 7.07
CA PRO A 53 -3.90 -1.81 8.44
C PRO A 53 -2.79 -0.77 8.63
N ASP A 54 -3.09 0.33 9.30
CA ASP A 54 -2.08 1.27 9.81
C ASP A 54 -1.31 0.70 11.00
N ILE A 55 -0.31 1.43 11.49
CA ILE A 55 0.49 1.06 12.67
C ILE A 55 -0.33 0.87 13.97
N ARG A 56 -1.60 1.27 13.99
CA ARG A 56 -2.53 1.06 15.11
C ARG A 56 -3.46 -0.12 14.87
N GLY A 57 -3.28 -0.86 13.78
CA GLY A 57 -4.13 -1.97 13.36
C GLY A 57 -5.46 -1.54 12.74
N LYS A 58 -5.71 -0.24 12.55
CA LYS A 58 -6.94 0.25 11.91
C LYS A 58 -6.76 0.19 10.40
N GLY A 59 -7.66 -0.49 9.71
CA GLY A 59 -7.57 -0.61 8.26
C GLY A 59 -8.12 0.61 7.51
N HIS A 60 -7.44 0.93 6.41
CA HIS A 60 -7.73 2.07 5.55
C HIS A 60 -7.73 1.67 4.09
N GLN A 61 -8.54 2.38 3.30
CA GLN A 61 -8.53 2.28 1.84
C GLN A 61 -7.43 3.17 1.27
N ILE A 62 -6.55 2.58 0.47
CA ILE A 62 -5.46 3.27 -0.21
C ILE A 62 -5.78 3.25 -1.71
N HIS A 63 -6.13 4.41 -2.25
CA HIS A 63 -6.46 4.55 -3.67
C HIS A 63 -5.19 4.53 -4.53
N TYR A 64 -5.21 3.74 -5.60
CA TYR A 64 -4.07 3.55 -6.53
C TYR A 64 -3.49 4.87 -7.04
N ILE A 65 -4.36 5.77 -7.54
CA ILE A 65 -3.96 7.08 -8.10
C ILE A 65 -3.19 7.94 -7.07
N ARG A 66 -3.59 7.88 -5.80
CA ARG A 66 -2.93 8.66 -4.74
C ARG A 66 -1.64 8.01 -4.27
N ALA A 67 -1.62 6.68 -4.24
CA ALA A 67 -0.45 5.94 -3.80
C ALA A 67 0.72 6.11 -4.78
N LYS A 68 0.49 6.01 -6.10
CA LYS A 68 1.53 6.24 -7.12
C LYS A 68 2.20 7.63 -6.96
N LYS A 69 1.38 8.68 -6.75
CA LYS A 69 1.86 10.05 -6.47
C LYS A 69 2.73 10.15 -5.21
N ILE A 70 2.32 9.49 -4.12
CA ILE A 70 3.05 9.55 -2.83
C ILE A 70 4.39 8.82 -2.91
N MET A 71 4.50 7.81 -3.75
CA MET A 71 5.71 7.03 -3.89
C MET A 71 6.70 7.61 -4.92
N GLU A 72 6.42 8.80 -5.46
CA GLU A 72 7.23 9.45 -6.50
C GLU A 72 7.41 8.55 -7.75
N ILE A 73 6.43 7.69 -8.01
CA ILE A 73 6.37 6.84 -9.19
C ILE A 73 5.48 7.59 -10.18
N GLU A 74 6.08 8.55 -10.88
CA GLU A 74 5.50 9.18 -12.08
C GLU A 74 6.00 8.47 -13.35
#